data_AF-A0A366QFC1-F1
#
_entry.id   AF-A0A366QFC1-F1
#
_cell.length_a   1.000
_cell.length_b   1.000
_cell.length_c   1.000
_cell.angle_alpha   90.00
_cell.angle_beta   90.00
_cell.angle_gamma   90.00
#
_symmetry.space_group_name_H-M   'P 1'
#
loop_
_entity.id
_entity.type
_entity.pdbx_description
1 polymer ?
#
loop_
_entity_poly.entity_id
_entity_poly.type
_entity_poly.pdbx_seq_one_letter_code
_entity_poly.pdbx_strand_id
1 'polypeptide(L)'
;MEHKDLTALERKVVIVIAGLSDNGLAIIRPLVTRGASVVNGDALGVQGEDEGEYRYVTTDVARWLGLLGLYQEAKPTYDPFDHVFANAGLGVRASYLSTQLNEKCGPAELSSQVVDVNLEDVINTSTIVSHRLRKEAGGGGVVFPGLSTGLQRCRVVDYAAAEHVIHIQRDRLAEIDETVLLVGYGKEVNGKLEPAEDEVLKRLAAAAA
;
A
#
# COMPACT_ATOMS: atom_id res chain seq x y z
N MET A 1 20.96 -10.55 14.91
CA MET A 1 19.85 -11.48 14.61
C MET A 1 20.00 -11.89 13.16
N GLU A 2 20.04 -13.19 12.87
CA GLU A 2 20.23 -13.74 11.53
C GLU A 2 19.17 -13.22 10.55
N HIS A 3 19.64 -12.74 9.39
CA HIS A 3 18.81 -12.47 8.23
C HIS A 3 18.20 -13.80 7.76
N LYS A 4 16.94 -14.05 8.10
CA LYS A 4 16.16 -15.05 7.37
C LYS A 4 16.08 -14.62 5.91
N ASP A 5 16.31 -15.59 5.05
CA ASP A 5 16.65 -15.43 3.64
C ASP A 5 15.47 -14.81 2.86
N LEU A 6 15.65 -13.59 2.34
CA LEU A 6 14.67 -12.92 1.47
C LEU A 6 14.76 -13.42 0.01
N THR A 7 15.47 -14.53 -0.22
CA THR A 7 15.60 -15.23 -1.51
C THR A 7 14.25 -15.57 -2.13
N ALA A 8 13.20 -15.75 -1.33
CA ALA A 8 11.84 -15.97 -1.80
C ALA A 8 11.27 -14.82 -2.65
N LEU A 9 11.83 -13.60 -2.53
CA LEU A 9 11.45 -12.43 -3.30
C LEU A 9 12.31 -12.21 -4.56
N GLU A 10 13.35 -13.03 -4.77
CA GLU A 10 14.19 -12.92 -5.96
C GLU A 10 13.41 -13.28 -7.23
N ARG A 11 13.59 -12.47 -8.29
CA ARG A 11 12.90 -12.63 -9.59
C ARG A 11 11.37 -12.55 -9.52
N LYS A 12 10.83 -12.14 -8.37
CA LYS A 12 9.40 -11.90 -8.20
C LYS A 12 9.00 -10.60 -8.86
N VAL A 13 7.77 -10.59 -9.32
CA VAL A 13 7.12 -9.40 -9.84
C VAL A 13 6.40 -8.72 -8.71
N VAL A 14 6.68 -7.45 -8.51
CA VAL A 14 6.06 -6.67 -7.44
C VAL A 14 5.48 -5.37 -7.98
N ILE A 15 4.19 -5.14 -7.70
CA ILE A 15 3.57 -3.83 -7.87
C ILE A 15 3.73 -3.06 -6.55
N VAL A 16 4.26 -1.84 -6.61
CA VAL A 16 4.37 -0.95 -5.44
C VAL A 16 3.60 0.33 -5.71
N ILE A 17 2.63 0.64 -4.88
CA ILE A 17 1.83 1.87 -4.96
C ILE A 17 2.42 2.92 -4.02
N ALA A 18 2.43 4.19 -4.42
CA ALA A 18 3.01 5.32 -3.69
C ALA A 18 4.52 5.17 -3.41
N GLY A 19 5.23 4.63 -4.40
CA GLY A 19 6.65 4.30 -4.38
C GLY A 19 7.60 5.49 -4.41
N LEU A 20 7.16 6.70 -4.77
CA LEU A 20 8.03 7.89 -4.80
C LEU A 20 8.18 8.53 -3.40
N SER A 21 7.39 8.09 -2.43
CA SER A 21 7.57 8.48 -1.02
C SER A 21 8.79 7.80 -0.41
N ASP A 22 9.34 8.35 0.68
CA ASP A 22 10.46 7.71 1.40
C ASP A 22 10.13 6.27 1.82
N ASN A 23 8.90 6.04 2.30
CA ASN A 23 8.39 4.71 2.67
C ASN A 23 8.29 3.79 1.44
N GLY A 24 7.81 4.33 0.32
CA GLY A 24 7.71 3.61 -0.94
C GLY A 24 9.08 3.20 -1.49
N LEU A 25 10.04 4.12 -1.51
CA LEU A 25 11.42 3.87 -1.94
C LEU A 25 12.12 2.87 -1.02
N ALA A 26 11.82 2.88 0.28
CA ALA A 26 12.32 1.89 1.23
C ALA A 26 11.80 0.47 0.93
N ILE A 27 10.66 0.32 0.25
CA ILE A 27 10.17 -0.96 -0.26
C ILE A 27 10.83 -1.30 -1.62
N ILE A 28 10.89 -0.34 -2.54
CA ILE A 28 11.39 -0.55 -3.91
C ILE A 28 12.88 -0.93 -3.92
N ARG A 29 13.74 -0.20 -3.19
CA ARG A 29 15.19 -0.38 -3.24
C ARG A 29 15.63 -1.80 -2.84
N PRO A 30 15.15 -2.38 -1.71
CA PRO A 30 15.43 -3.78 -1.37
C PRO A 30 14.98 -4.78 -2.43
N LEU A 31 13.82 -4.57 -3.06
CA LEU A 31 13.27 -5.46 -4.08
C LEU A 31 14.15 -5.46 -5.33
N VAL A 32 14.45 -4.27 -5.85
CA VAL A 32 15.33 -4.07 -7.01
C VAL A 32 16.72 -4.66 -6.75
N THR A 33 17.32 -4.39 -5.58
CA THR A 33 18.67 -4.89 -5.22
C THR A 33 18.73 -6.42 -5.24
N ARG A 34 17.61 -7.10 -5.01
CA ARG A 34 17.47 -8.56 -5.02
C ARG A 34 17.01 -9.10 -6.38
N GLY A 35 16.97 -8.26 -7.41
CA GLY A 35 16.57 -8.65 -8.76
C GLY A 35 15.07 -8.92 -8.91
N ALA A 36 14.24 -8.44 -7.99
CA ALA A 36 12.79 -8.39 -8.22
C ALA A 36 12.51 -7.34 -9.30
N SER A 37 11.49 -7.59 -10.10
CA SER A 37 11.05 -6.63 -11.10
C SER A 37 9.88 -5.83 -10.56
N VAL A 38 10.03 -4.51 -10.53
CA VAL A 38 9.09 -3.62 -9.85
C VAL A 38 8.33 -2.75 -10.86
N VAL A 39 7.02 -2.65 -10.67
CA VAL A 39 6.16 -1.62 -11.28
C VAL A 39 5.65 -0.71 -10.18
N ASN A 40 6.02 0.55 -10.25
CA ASN A 40 5.56 1.56 -9.33
C ASN A 40 4.35 2.33 -9.90
N GLY A 41 3.25 2.36 -9.16
CA GLY A 41 2.16 3.30 -9.35
C GLY A 41 2.25 4.48 -8.38
N ASP A 42 2.20 5.73 -8.84
CA ASP A 42 2.17 6.90 -7.94
C ASP A 42 1.33 8.03 -8.54
N ALA A 43 0.66 8.82 -7.70
CA ALA A 43 -0.13 9.97 -8.15
C ALA A 43 0.76 11.16 -8.54
N LEU A 44 1.95 11.25 -7.94
CA LEU A 44 2.96 12.24 -8.28
C LEU A 44 3.66 11.76 -9.56
N GLY A 45 3.09 12.08 -10.74
CA GLY A 45 3.72 11.80 -12.03
C GLY A 45 5.22 12.12 -12.02
N VAL A 46 6.08 11.24 -12.54
CA VAL A 46 7.53 11.52 -12.59
C VAL A 46 7.81 12.66 -13.57
N GLN A 47 8.35 13.76 -13.06
CA GLN A 47 9.17 14.68 -13.84
C GLN A 47 10.59 14.10 -13.88
N GLY A 48 10.96 13.47 -15.00
CA GLY A 48 12.34 13.06 -15.29
C GLY A 48 12.67 11.59 -15.03
N GLU A 49 12.71 10.84 -16.13
CA GLU A 49 13.43 9.56 -16.36
C GLU A 49 12.90 8.28 -15.71
N ASP A 50 12.79 7.23 -16.55
CA ASP A 50 12.89 5.84 -16.13
C ASP A 50 14.28 5.65 -15.51
N GLU A 51 14.40 5.75 -14.19
CA GLU A 51 15.57 5.19 -13.49
C GLU A 51 15.52 3.68 -13.74
N GLY A 52 16.40 3.18 -14.63
CA GLY A 52 16.33 1.89 -15.33
C GLY A 52 16.33 0.60 -14.49
N GLU A 53 15.91 0.68 -13.24
CA GLU A 53 15.78 -0.39 -12.26
C GLU A 53 14.32 -0.79 -11.97
N TYR A 54 13.32 0.08 -12.22
CA TYR A 54 11.89 -0.23 -12.07
C TYR A 54 11.01 0.59 -13.01
N ARG A 55 9.83 0.09 -13.36
CA ARG A 55 8.89 0.80 -14.26
C ARG A 55 8.00 1.74 -13.45
N TYR A 56 7.77 2.93 -13.95
CA TYR A 56 6.84 3.89 -13.37
C TYR A 56 5.52 4.00 -14.15
N VAL A 57 4.40 4.19 -13.45
CA VAL A 57 3.08 4.45 -14.02
C VAL A 57 2.33 5.49 -13.18
N THR A 58 2.00 6.64 -13.76
CA THR A 58 1.16 7.64 -13.07
C THR A 58 -0.20 7.01 -12.73
N THR A 59 -0.50 6.90 -11.44
CA THR A 59 -1.65 6.18 -10.91
C THR A 59 -2.32 6.97 -9.80
N ASP A 60 -3.56 7.41 -10.04
CA ASP A 60 -4.45 7.86 -8.98
C ASP A 60 -5.28 6.67 -8.48
N VAL A 61 -4.95 6.18 -7.28
CA VAL A 61 -5.60 5.02 -6.66
C VAL A 61 -7.04 5.28 -6.23
N ALA A 62 -7.40 6.55 -6.00
CA ALA A 62 -8.78 6.94 -5.75
C ALA A 62 -9.66 6.83 -7.00
N ARG A 63 -9.06 6.57 -8.18
CA ARG A 63 -9.77 6.44 -9.45
C ARG A 63 -9.61 5.02 -9.98
N TRP A 64 -10.71 4.27 -9.96
CA TRP A 64 -10.78 2.88 -10.47
C TRP A 64 -10.07 2.66 -11.81
N LEU A 65 -10.26 3.56 -12.78
CA LEU A 65 -9.63 3.45 -14.10
C LEU A 65 -8.11 3.68 -14.07
N GLY A 66 -7.62 4.56 -13.20
CA GLY A 66 -6.19 4.78 -13.01
C GLY A 66 -5.55 3.52 -12.44
N LEU A 67 -6.16 2.94 -11.42
CA LEU A 67 -5.71 1.70 -10.82
C LEU A 67 -5.76 0.52 -11.81
N LEU A 68 -6.84 0.36 -12.58
CA LEU A 68 -6.88 -0.65 -13.65
C LEU A 68 -5.78 -0.45 -14.70
N GLY A 69 -5.48 0.79 -15.05
CA GLY A 69 -4.37 1.14 -15.95
C GLY A 69 -3.03 0.63 -15.44
N LEU A 70 -2.73 0.83 -14.15
CA LEU A 70 -1.52 0.30 -13.52
C LEU A 70 -1.39 -1.22 -13.71
N TYR A 71 -2.45 -1.98 -13.42
CA TYR A 71 -2.43 -3.43 -13.58
C TYR A 71 -2.31 -3.87 -15.05
N GLN A 72 -2.89 -3.10 -15.97
CA GLN A 72 -2.77 -3.35 -17.40
C GLN A 72 -1.34 -3.10 -17.90
N GLU A 73 -0.68 -2.04 -17.42
CA GLU A 73 0.71 -1.71 -17.77
C GLU A 73 1.72 -2.67 -17.15
N ALA A 74 1.40 -3.23 -15.97
CA ALA A 74 2.22 -4.26 -15.35
C ALA A 74 2.14 -5.61 -16.08
N LYS A 75 1.01 -5.89 -16.76
CA LYS A 75 0.71 -7.20 -17.34
C LYS A 75 1.70 -7.67 -18.42
N PRO A 76 2.07 -6.89 -19.45
CA PRO A 76 2.96 -7.37 -20.52
C PRO A 76 4.34 -7.74 -20.03
N THR A 77 4.79 -7.04 -19.00
CA THR A 77 6.14 -7.24 -18.45
C THR A 77 6.12 -8.32 -17.39
N TYR A 78 4.98 -8.53 -16.73
CA TYR A 78 4.94 -9.25 -15.48
C TYR A 78 3.64 -10.01 -15.18
N ASP A 79 3.07 -10.68 -16.16
CA ASP A 79 1.95 -11.63 -15.98
C ASP A 79 2.50 -13.07 -15.82
N PRO A 80 2.31 -13.74 -14.67
CA PRO A 80 1.59 -13.29 -13.47
C PRO A 80 2.45 -12.43 -12.52
N PHE A 81 1.84 -11.46 -11.82
CA PHE A 81 2.52 -10.73 -10.73
C PHE A 81 2.42 -11.47 -9.39
N ASP A 82 3.46 -11.42 -8.56
CA ASP A 82 3.48 -12.17 -7.30
C ASP A 82 2.89 -11.39 -6.13
N HIS A 83 3.26 -10.11 -5.97
CA HIS A 83 2.86 -9.32 -4.81
C HIS A 83 2.47 -7.89 -5.17
N VAL A 84 1.53 -7.32 -4.40
CA VAL A 84 1.17 -5.91 -4.45
C VAL A 84 1.42 -5.28 -3.07
N PHE A 85 2.19 -4.20 -3.04
CA PHE A 85 2.36 -3.34 -1.88
C PHE A 85 1.55 -2.06 -2.10
N ALA A 86 0.34 -2.04 -1.55
CA ALA A 86 -0.58 -0.92 -1.70
C ALA A 86 -0.31 0.13 -0.61
N ASN A 87 0.76 0.90 -0.77
CA ASN A 87 1.29 1.80 0.26
C ASN A 87 0.76 3.24 0.17
N ALA A 88 -0.25 3.51 -0.67
CA ALA A 88 -0.83 4.86 -0.72
C ALA A 88 -1.52 5.22 0.59
N GLY A 89 -1.25 6.43 1.07
CA GLY A 89 -1.88 6.98 2.26
C GLY A 89 -1.69 8.47 2.35
N LEU A 90 -2.75 9.18 2.72
CA LEU A 90 -2.73 10.59 3.08
C LEU A 90 -2.91 10.74 4.58
N GLY A 91 -2.08 11.60 5.18
CA GLY A 91 -2.34 12.07 6.53
C GLY A 91 -3.60 12.94 6.61
N VAL A 92 -4.08 13.17 7.84
CA VAL A 92 -5.29 13.93 8.16
C VAL A 92 -5.43 15.22 7.34
N ARG A 93 -6.54 15.36 6.61
CA ARG A 93 -6.88 16.57 5.82
C ARG A 93 -8.14 17.28 6.29
N ALA A 94 -9.08 16.58 6.93
CA ALA A 94 -10.33 17.16 7.42
C ALA A 94 -10.18 17.74 8.83
N SER A 95 -10.81 18.90 9.06
CA SER A 95 -10.97 19.51 10.39
C SER A 95 -12.45 19.52 10.76
N TYR A 96 -12.90 18.46 11.44
CA TYR A 96 -14.32 18.24 11.76
C TYR A 96 -14.95 19.26 12.71
N LEU A 97 -14.14 20.06 13.41
CA LEU A 97 -14.62 21.14 14.28
C LEU A 97 -14.37 22.52 13.67
N SER A 98 -14.00 22.57 12.39
CA SER A 98 -13.79 23.84 11.70
C SER A 98 -15.11 24.63 11.64
N THR A 99 -15.04 25.90 12.04
CA THR A 99 -16.12 26.86 11.84
C THR A 99 -15.93 27.66 10.55
N GLN A 100 -15.04 27.22 9.67
CA GLN A 100 -14.74 27.89 8.42
C GLN A 100 -15.97 27.88 7.51
N LEU A 101 -16.25 29.03 6.92
CA LEU A 101 -17.34 29.20 5.98
C LEU A 101 -16.82 29.19 4.54
N ASN A 102 -17.65 28.74 3.62
CA ASN A 102 -17.43 28.87 2.19
C ASN A 102 -17.74 30.30 1.70
N GLU A 103 -17.53 30.55 0.40
CA GLU A 103 -17.77 31.85 -0.24
C GLU A 103 -19.21 32.36 -0.13
N LYS A 104 -20.18 31.46 0.16
CA LYS A 104 -21.60 31.78 0.33
C LYS A 104 -22.00 31.94 1.81
N CYS A 105 -21.03 32.08 2.72
CA CYS A 105 -21.24 32.15 4.16
C CYS A 105 -21.94 30.93 4.78
N GLY A 106 -21.96 29.78 4.09
CA GLY A 106 -22.37 28.49 4.66
C GLY A 106 -21.18 27.69 5.17
N PRO A 107 -21.38 26.56 5.87
CA PRO A 107 -20.28 25.68 6.29
C PRO A 107 -19.39 25.27 5.10
N ALA A 108 -18.08 25.31 5.27
CA ALA A 108 -17.15 24.79 4.28
C ALA A 108 -17.25 23.26 4.19
N GLU A 109 -17.22 22.74 2.96
CA GLU A 109 -17.16 21.30 2.73
C GLU A 109 -15.81 20.74 3.22
N LEU A 110 -15.85 19.59 3.88
CA LEU A 110 -14.64 18.91 4.36
C LEU A 110 -14.02 18.11 3.22
N SER A 111 -12.69 17.96 3.25
CA SER A 111 -11.99 17.12 2.29
C SER A 111 -12.38 15.65 2.45
N SER A 112 -12.73 14.99 1.35
CA SER A 112 -12.94 13.54 1.27
C SER A 112 -11.65 12.76 0.96
N GLN A 113 -10.55 13.46 0.66
CA GLN A 113 -9.35 12.87 0.07
C GLN A 113 -8.75 11.71 0.88
N VAL A 114 -8.84 11.78 2.22
CA VAL A 114 -8.35 10.70 3.09
C VAL A 114 -9.15 9.42 2.88
N VAL A 115 -10.47 9.52 2.75
CA VAL A 115 -11.32 8.35 2.46
C VAL A 115 -11.07 7.86 1.04
N ASP A 116 -11.02 8.79 0.09
CA ASP A 116 -10.83 8.49 -1.33
C ASP A 116 -9.48 7.79 -1.59
N VAL A 117 -8.42 8.13 -0.84
CA VAL A 117 -7.11 7.47 -1.00
C VAL A 117 -6.97 6.28 -0.06
N ASN A 118 -7.07 6.47 1.26
CA ASN A 118 -6.68 5.43 2.23
C ASN A 118 -7.70 4.29 2.30
N LEU A 119 -8.99 4.54 2.03
CA LEU A 119 -10.01 3.48 2.05
C LEU A 119 -10.35 2.98 0.64
N GLU A 120 -10.52 3.87 -0.33
CA GLU A 120 -10.88 3.46 -1.69
C GLU A 120 -9.77 2.65 -2.37
N ASP A 121 -8.48 2.98 -2.16
CA ASP A 121 -7.36 2.17 -2.66
C ASP A 121 -7.46 0.74 -2.13
N VAL A 122 -7.69 0.57 -0.82
CA VAL A 122 -7.81 -0.74 -0.18
C VAL A 122 -8.91 -1.57 -0.83
N ILE A 123 -10.08 -0.99 -1.00
CA ILE A 123 -11.25 -1.67 -1.60
C ILE A 123 -10.97 -2.02 -3.07
N ASN A 124 -10.49 -1.05 -3.84
CA ASN A 124 -10.29 -1.19 -5.28
C ASN A 124 -9.17 -2.19 -5.59
N THR A 125 -8.03 -2.06 -4.92
CA THR A 125 -6.89 -2.96 -5.05
C THR A 125 -7.27 -4.38 -4.62
N SER A 126 -7.95 -4.56 -3.48
CA SER A 126 -8.41 -5.86 -3.02
C SER A 126 -9.34 -6.53 -4.03
N THR A 127 -10.22 -5.76 -4.66
CA THR A 127 -11.15 -6.25 -5.68
C THR A 127 -10.41 -6.78 -6.91
N ILE A 128 -9.44 -6.01 -7.42
CA ILE A 128 -8.66 -6.38 -8.61
C ILE A 128 -7.79 -7.62 -8.32
N VAL A 129 -7.05 -7.60 -7.20
CA VAL A 129 -6.19 -8.72 -6.81
C VAL A 129 -7.02 -9.99 -6.58
N SER A 130 -8.13 -9.90 -5.86
CA SER A 130 -9.03 -11.04 -5.63
C SER A 130 -9.62 -11.59 -6.92
N HIS A 131 -10.00 -10.71 -7.86
CA HIS A 131 -10.51 -11.14 -9.16
C HIS A 131 -9.46 -11.95 -9.95
N ARG A 132 -8.20 -11.53 -9.89
CA ARG A 132 -7.07 -12.19 -10.53
C ARG A 132 -6.73 -13.52 -9.87
N LEU A 133 -6.56 -13.54 -8.54
CA LEU A 133 -6.19 -14.73 -7.76
C LEU A 133 -7.21 -15.88 -7.95
N ARG A 134 -8.48 -15.57 -8.21
CA ARG A 134 -9.50 -16.58 -8.54
C ARG A 134 -9.37 -17.18 -9.94
N LYS A 135 -8.82 -16.45 -10.91
CA LYS A 135 -8.79 -16.83 -12.33
C LYS A 135 -7.54 -17.59 -12.71
N GLU A 136 -6.40 -17.22 -12.16
CA GLU A 136 -5.11 -17.82 -12.49
C GLU A 136 -4.84 -19.03 -11.57
N ALA A 137 -3.81 -19.84 -11.82
CA ALA A 137 -3.39 -20.93 -10.92
C ALA A 137 -2.20 -20.53 -10.02
N GLY A 138 -1.69 -19.30 -10.16
CA GLY A 138 -0.56 -18.78 -9.39
C GLY A 138 -0.90 -18.36 -7.96
N GLY A 139 0.09 -18.42 -7.09
CA GLY A 139 0.05 -17.80 -5.76
C GLY A 139 0.17 -16.27 -5.84
N GLY A 140 0.23 -15.63 -4.68
CA GLY A 140 0.44 -14.20 -4.57
C GLY A 140 -0.43 -13.54 -3.50
N GLY A 141 -0.17 -12.28 -3.21
CA GLY A 141 -0.90 -11.54 -2.20
C GLY A 141 -0.76 -10.03 -2.28
N VAL A 142 -1.65 -9.34 -1.57
CA VAL A 142 -1.59 -7.88 -1.43
C VAL A 142 -1.42 -7.49 0.02
N VAL A 143 -0.54 -6.52 0.24
CA VAL A 143 -0.19 -5.97 1.54
C VAL A 143 -0.58 -4.49 1.58
N PHE A 144 -1.38 -4.14 2.59
CA PHE A 144 -1.77 -2.77 2.90
C PHE A 144 -1.10 -2.33 4.21
N PRO A 145 -0.41 -1.18 4.25
CA PRO A 145 0.00 -0.61 5.50
C PRO A 145 -1.21 -0.12 6.28
N GLY A 146 -1.12 -0.20 7.60
CA GLY A 146 -2.14 0.35 8.46
C GLY A 146 -1.54 0.79 9.78
N LEU A 147 -2.25 1.71 10.42
CA LEU A 147 -1.83 2.31 11.67
C LEU A 147 -2.75 1.91 12.83
N SER A 148 -2.18 1.89 14.03
CA SER A 148 -2.95 1.65 15.27
C SER A 148 -4.04 2.69 15.54
N THR A 149 -4.03 3.81 14.81
CA THR A 149 -5.10 4.82 14.82
C THR A 149 -6.47 4.27 14.42
N GLY A 150 -6.52 3.23 13.57
CA GLY A 150 -7.78 2.55 13.23
C GLY A 150 -8.37 1.69 14.34
N LEU A 151 -7.61 1.44 15.42
CA LEU A 151 -8.04 0.61 16.56
C LEU A 151 -8.50 1.43 17.76
N GLN A 152 -8.43 2.76 17.70
CA GLN A 152 -8.71 3.63 18.82
C GLN A 152 -9.64 4.79 18.45
N ARG A 153 -10.37 5.28 19.46
CA ARG A 153 -11.17 6.51 19.30
C ARG A 153 -10.24 7.69 19.12
N CYS A 154 -10.33 8.36 17.98
CA CYS A 154 -9.58 9.58 17.72
C CYS A 154 -10.50 10.67 17.14
N ARG A 155 -10.00 11.91 17.10
CA ARG A 155 -10.74 13.07 16.57
C ARG A 155 -10.66 13.20 15.06
N VAL A 156 -9.88 12.35 14.41
CA VAL A 156 -9.61 12.34 12.96
C VAL A 156 -10.36 11.17 12.35
N VAL A 157 -11.68 11.35 12.23
CA VAL A 157 -12.63 10.25 12.04
C VAL A 157 -12.46 9.55 10.69
N ASP A 158 -12.29 10.30 9.60
CA ASP A 158 -11.94 9.78 8.27
C ASP A 158 -10.66 8.95 8.31
N TYR A 159 -9.62 9.52 8.90
CA TYR A 159 -8.30 8.90 8.96
C TYR A 159 -8.34 7.60 9.75
N ALA A 160 -8.91 7.58 10.96
CA ALA A 160 -9.01 6.32 11.70
C ALA A 160 -9.91 5.29 11.01
N ALA A 161 -11.02 5.70 10.40
CA ALA A 161 -11.90 4.77 9.69
C ALA A 161 -11.24 4.17 8.43
N ALA A 162 -10.27 4.87 7.85
CA ALA A 162 -9.55 4.42 6.66
C ALA A 162 -8.27 3.61 6.96
N GLU A 163 -7.75 3.67 8.19
CA GLU A 163 -6.47 3.06 8.58
C GLU A 163 -6.63 1.64 9.17
N HIS A 164 -7.20 0.71 8.40
CA HIS A 164 -7.32 -0.71 8.77
C HIS A 164 -6.35 -1.57 7.94
N VAL A 165 -5.61 -2.48 8.61
CA VAL A 165 -4.74 -3.44 7.91
C VAL A 165 -5.57 -4.56 7.32
N ILE A 166 -5.33 -4.86 6.04
CA ILE A 166 -5.87 -6.03 5.34
C ILE A 166 -4.70 -6.78 4.68
N HIS A 167 -4.71 -8.11 4.71
CA HIS A 167 -3.80 -8.93 3.90
C HIS A 167 -4.62 -10.04 3.25
N ILE A 168 -4.50 -10.18 1.93
CA ILE A 168 -5.24 -11.16 1.14
C ILE A 168 -4.23 -12.07 0.44
N GLN A 169 -4.33 -13.38 0.68
CA GLN A 169 -3.53 -14.42 0.03
C GLN A 169 -4.43 -15.57 -0.46
N ARG A 170 -4.05 -16.20 -1.58
CA ARG A 170 -4.75 -17.38 -2.10
C ARG A 170 -4.61 -18.60 -1.18
N ASP A 171 -5.68 -19.40 -1.06
CA ASP A 171 -5.79 -20.62 -0.23
C ASP A 171 -5.61 -20.43 1.29
N ARG A 172 -5.45 -19.18 1.73
CA ARG A 172 -5.62 -18.73 3.11
C ARG A 172 -6.51 -17.49 3.12
N LEU A 173 -7.83 -17.70 3.06
CA LEU A 173 -8.80 -16.77 3.64
C LEU A 173 -8.68 -16.89 5.17
N ALA A 174 -7.50 -16.61 5.70
CA ALA A 174 -7.38 -16.21 7.08
C ALA A 174 -7.87 -14.77 7.08
N GLU A 175 -9.05 -14.53 7.64
CA GLU A 175 -9.25 -13.28 8.35
C GLU A 175 -8.08 -13.25 9.33
N ILE A 176 -7.03 -12.48 9.01
CA ILE A 176 -5.87 -12.45 9.88
C ILE A 176 -6.35 -11.67 11.10
N ASP A 177 -6.81 -12.41 12.11
CA ASP A 177 -7.10 -11.95 13.47
C ASP A 177 -5.88 -11.25 14.09
N GLU A 178 -4.71 -11.39 13.45
CA GLU A 178 -3.57 -10.50 13.60
C GLU A 178 -3.53 -9.47 12.47
N THR A 179 -3.90 -8.24 12.81
CA THR A 179 -3.43 -7.04 12.12
C THR A 179 -1.91 -7.19 11.90
N VAL A 180 -1.46 -7.48 10.67
CA VAL A 180 -0.04 -7.31 10.29
C VAL A 180 0.17 -5.80 10.20
N LEU A 181 0.26 -5.17 11.38
CA LEU A 181 0.64 -3.78 11.55
C LEU A 181 1.95 -3.58 10.80
N LEU A 182 1.86 -3.08 9.56
CA LEU A 182 2.99 -2.51 8.87
C LEU A 182 3.21 -1.16 9.52
N VAL A 183 3.74 -1.17 10.73
CA VAL A 183 4.22 0.05 11.33
C VAL A 183 5.56 0.34 10.69
N GLY A 184 5.51 1.00 9.55
CA GLY A 184 6.57 1.94 9.23
C GLY A 184 6.57 2.96 10.36
N TYR A 185 7.49 2.80 11.31
CA TYR A 185 8.31 3.84 11.91
C TYR A 185 9.15 3.17 13.01
N GLY A 186 10.47 3.22 12.88
CA GLY A 186 11.41 3.03 14.00
C GLY A 186 11.34 4.16 15.05
N LYS A 187 10.15 4.70 15.34
CA LYS A 187 9.91 5.65 16.42
C LYS A 187 9.15 4.95 17.53
N GLU A 188 9.67 5.07 18.75
CA GLU A 188 8.96 4.64 19.95
C GLU A 188 7.60 5.35 20.02
N VAL A 189 6.52 4.59 19.89
CA VAL A 189 5.19 5.02 20.32
C VAL A 189 4.97 4.42 21.70
N ASN A 190 4.88 5.26 22.73
CA ASN A 190 4.71 4.84 24.13
C ASN A 190 5.80 3.85 24.65
N GLY A 191 7.06 4.02 24.23
CA GLY A 191 8.18 3.22 24.75
C GLY A 191 8.20 1.75 24.29
N LYS A 192 7.46 1.41 23.23
CA LYS A 192 7.56 0.12 22.54
C LYS A 192 8.14 0.34 21.14
N LEU A 193 9.15 -0.45 20.79
CA LEU A 193 9.68 -0.52 19.42
C LEU A 193 8.64 -1.18 18.53
N GLU A 194 8.16 -0.42 17.54
CA GLU A 194 7.36 -0.93 16.45
C GLU A 194 8.23 -1.79 15.51
N PRO A 195 7.67 -2.83 14.85
CA PRO A 195 8.44 -3.71 14.00
C PRO A 195 9.03 -2.96 12.80
N ALA A 196 10.36 -2.99 12.66
CA ALA A 196 11.08 -2.33 11.57
C ALA A 196 10.72 -2.91 10.18
N GLU A 197 10.98 -2.15 9.11
CA GLU A 197 10.76 -2.53 7.70
C GLU A 197 11.30 -3.93 7.34
N ASP A 198 12.43 -4.32 7.92
CA ASP A 198 13.02 -5.65 7.77
C ASP A 198 12.12 -6.78 8.29
N GLU A 199 11.34 -6.52 9.34
CA GLU A 199 10.40 -7.49 9.92
C GLU A 199 9.17 -7.69 9.01
N VAL A 200 8.75 -6.64 8.31
CA VAL A 200 7.69 -6.69 7.28
C VAL A 200 8.13 -7.57 6.12
N LEU A 201 9.31 -7.30 5.55
CA LEU A 201 9.84 -8.07 4.44
C LEU A 201 10.07 -9.54 4.83
N LYS A 202 10.48 -9.82 6.08
CA LYS A 202 10.59 -11.20 6.60
C LYS A 202 9.24 -11.91 6.67
N ARG A 203 8.19 -11.25 7.16
CA ARG A 203 6.84 -11.84 7.24
C ARG A 203 6.28 -12.14 5.84
N LEU A 204 6.55 -11.25 4.89
CA LEU A 204 6.22 -11.47 3.48
C LEU A 204 6.99 -12.63 2.87
N ALA A 205 8.31 -12.70 3.05
CA ALA A 205 9.10 -13.84 2.59
C ALA A 205 8.63 -15.16 3.22
N ALA A 206 8.24 -15.14 4.50
CA ALA A 206 7.66 -16.30 5.17
C ALA A 206 6.27 -16.68 4.65
N ALA A 207 5.48 -15.72 4.17
CA ALA A 207 4.19 -15.97 3.53
C ALA A 207 4.33 -16.43 2.06
N ALA A 208 5.45 -16.12 1.42
CA ALA A 208 5.78 -16.47 0.03
C ALA A 208 6.53 -17.81 -0.12
N ALA A 209 7.04 -18.38 0.98
CA ALA A 209 7.71 -19.68 1.04
C ALA A 209 6.72 -20.84 1.31
#